data_AF-A0A3B0PRS1-F1
#
_entry.id   AF-A0A3B0PRS1-F1
#
_cell.length_a   1.000
_cell.length_b   1.000
_cell.length_c   1.000
_cell.angle_alpha   90.00
_cell.angle_beta   90.00
_cell.angle_gamma   90.00
#
_symmetry.space_group_name_H-M   'P 1'
#
loop_
_entity.id
_entity.type
_entity.pdbx_description
1 polymer ?
#
loop_
_entity_poly.entity_id
_entity_poly.type
_entity_poly.pdbx_seq_one_letter_code
_entity_poly.pdbx_strand_id
1 'polypeptide(L)'
;MIKLGSHVSFKKPNYLAGAAGESINNKANTMMIYLGAPQTTKRVEFELYKKQEYLDFYAKDIPAEDIIVHAPYIINPANPTKAKFSCDFLIQEINRMNYINAKYLVLHPGAYTEFAPQEALDQLVKSLTHILSKTKDVVICIETMAGKGTEIGINFEQISYLINKLNSDRIAICLDTCHLW
;
A
#
# COMPACT_ATOMS: atom_id res chain seq x y z
N MET A 1 -20.22 0.95 -11.65
CA MET A 1 -20.55 0.00 -10.58
C MET A 1 -19.82 0.46 -9.32
N ILE A 2 -20.44 0.43 -8.15
CA ILE A 2 -19.78 0.78 -6.88
C ILE A 2 -18.84 -0.37 -6.50
N LYS A 3 -17.60 -0.04 -6.11
CA LYS A 3 -16.64 -1.00 -5.55
C LYS A 3 -16.74 -0.98 -4.03
N LEU A 4 -17.07 -2.11 -3.43
CA LEU A 4 -17.22 -2.27 -1.98
C LEU A 4 -16.64 -3.61 -1.54
N GLY A 5 -15.85 -3.56 -0.47
CA GLY A 5 -15.19 -4.71 0.13
C GLY A 5 -14.57 -4.35 1.47
N SER A 6 -13.69 -5.20 1.94
CA SER A 6 -12.98 -5.00 3.21
C SER A 6 -11.53 -5.42 3.09
N HIS A 7 -10.76 -5.13 4.14
CA HIS A 7 -9.52 -5.83 4.35
C HIS A 7 -9.80 -7.32 4.65
N VAL A 8 -9.04 -8.23 4.03
CA VAL A 8 -9.13 -9.69 4.23
C VAL A 8 -7.75 -10.31 4.40
N SER A 9 -7.69 -11.51 4.99
CA SER A 9 -6.42 -12.15 5.30
C SER A 9 -5.72 -12.77 4.08
N PHE A 10 -4.53 -12.30 3.75
CA PHE A 10 -3.62 -12.99 2.83
C PHE A 10 -2.66 -13.90 3.61
N LYS A 11 -3.01 -15.18 3.73
CA LYS A 11 -2.25 -16.13 4.56
C LYS A 11 -2.27 -17.55 4.02
N LYS A 12 -1.32 -18.36 4.50
CA LYS A 12 -1.29 -19.80 4.22
C LYS A 12 -2.61 -20.49 4.64
N PRO A 13 -3.02 -21.56 3.94
CA PRO A 13 -2.35 -22.14 2.76
C PRO A 13 -2.74 -21.47 1.43
N ASN A 14 -3.77 -20.62 1.41
CA ASN A 14 -4.47 -20.26 0.18
C ASN A 14 -4.18 -18.85 -0.35
N TYR A 15 -3.56 -17.97 0.44
CA TYR A 15 -3.07 -16.65 0.03
C TYR A 15 -4.07 -15.87 -0.84
N LEU A 16 -3.74 -15.55 -2.11
CA LEU A 16 -4.58 -14.73 -2.98
C LEU A 16 -5.95 -15.36 -3.25
N ALA A 17 -5.97 -16.67 -3.54
CA ALA A 17 -7.19 -17.42 -3.79
C ALA A 17 -8.09 -17.45 -2.54
N GLY A 18 -7.50 -17.63 -1.35
CA GLY A 18 -8.21 -17.58 -0.09
C GLY A 18 -8.83 -16.22 0.21
N ALA A 19 -8.06 -15.14 -0.01
CA ALA A 19 -8.52 -13.77 0.17
C ALA A 19 -9.68 -13.40 -0.78
N ALA A 20 -9.57 -13.79 -2.06
CA ALA A 20 -10.61 -13.54 -3.04
C ALA A 20 -11.89 -14.33 -2.72
N GLY A 21 -11.77 -15.61 -2.36
CA GLY A 21 -12.91 -16.43 -1.95
C GLY A 21 -13.63 -15.88 -0.71
N GLU A 22 -12.89 -15.43 0.32
CA GLU A 22 -13.46 -14.77 1.50
C GLU A 22 -14.23 -13.49 1.11
N SER A 23 -13.65 -12.66 0.24
CA SER A 23 -14.27 -11.41 -0.23
C SER A 23 -15.57 -11.66 -0.99
N ILE A 24 -15.59 -12.62 -1.92
CA ILE A 24 -16.78 -12.97 -2.70
C ILE A 24 -17.87 -13.57 -1.81
N ASN A 25 -17.51 -14.41 -0.83
CA ASN A 25 -18.45 -14.93 0.16
C ASN A 25 -19.08 -13.81 1.00
N ASN A 26 -18.33 -12.73 1.26
CA ASN A 26 -18.81 -11.51 1.90
C ASN A 26 -19.59 -10.58 0.95
N LYS A 27 -19.87 -11.02 -0.29
CA LYS A 27 -20.57 -10.26 -1.35
C LYS A 27 -19.82 -9.00 -1.79
N ALA A 28 -18.50 -8.99 -1.62
CA ALA A 28 -17.63 -7.91 -2.07
C ALA A 28 -17.25 -8.07 -3.55
N ASN A 29 -16.89 -6.96 -4.19
CA ASN A 29 -16.41 -6.91 -5.58
C ASN A 29 -15.05 -6.16 -5.73
N THR A 30 -14.37 -6.01 -4.60
CA THR A 30 -13.00 -5.50 -4.42
C THR A 30 -12.50 -6.02 -3.07
N MET A 31 -11.20 -5.99 -2.85
CA MET A 31 -10.61 -6.40 -1.57
C MET A 31 -9.33 -5.62 -1.28
N MET A 32 -9.01 -5.49 0.01
CA MET A 32 -7.71 -5.00 0.46
C MET A 32 -6.94 -6.10 1.18
N ILE A 33 -5.64 -6.23 0.90
CA ILE A 33 -4.76 -7.21 1.54
C ILE A 33 -3.41 -6.60 1.92
N TYR A 34 -2.73 -7.15 2.91
CA TYR A 34 -1.28 -7.07 3.02
C TYR A 34 -0.66 -8.28 2.33
N LEU A 35 0.49 -8.17 1.66
CA LEU A 35 1.18 -9.35 1.08
C LEU A 35 1.90 -10.22 2.13
N GLY A 36 1.42 -10.20 3.37
CA GLY A 36 2.00 -10.87 4.53
C GLY A 36 1.42 -10.30 5.83
N ALA A 37 2.06 -10.58 6.95
CA ALA A 37 1.62 -10.03 8.23
C ALA A 37 1.88 -8.50 8.28
N PRO A 38 0.89 -7.65 8.63
CA PRO A 38 1.03 -6.20 8.63
C PRO A 38 2.07 -5.65 9.61
N GLN A 39 2.40 -6.43 10.64
CA GLN A 39 3.37 -6.11 11.68
C GLN A 39 4.82 -6.52 11.36
N THR A 40 5.08 -7.09 10.18
CA THR A 40 6.43 -7.51 9.77
C THR A 40 6.71 -7.24 8.29
N THR A 41 7.98 -7.19 7.92
CA THR A 41 8.44 -7.13 6.52
C THR A 41 8.76 -8.51 5.95
N LYS A 42 8.52 -9.60 6.70
CA LYS A 42 8.74 -10.94 6.18
C LYS A 42 7.66 -11.25 5.15
N ARG A 43 8.08 -11.72 3.99
CA ARG A 43 7.24 -12.12 2.86
C ARG A 43 7.62 -13.53 2.47
N VAL A 44 6.63 -14.31 2.05
CA VAL A 44 6.89 -15.58 1.37
C VAL A 44 7.19 -15.30 -0.10
N GLU A 45 7.84 -16.25 -0.76
CA GLU A 45 8.09 -16.20 -2.19
C GLU A 45 6.79 -16.08 -2.98
N PHE A 46 6.79 -15.29 -4.06
CA PHE A 46 5.57 -14.92 -4.77
C PHE A 46 4.91 -16.12 -5.48
N GLU A 47 5.66 -17.19 -5.78
CA GLU A 47 5.14 -18.45 -6.33
C GLU A 47 4.16 -19.13 -5.38
N LEU A 48 4.26 -18.86 -4.07
CA LEU A 48 3.35 -19.41 -3.08
C LEU A 48 2.02 -18.65 -3.02
N TYR A 49 1.86 -17.54 -3.73
CA TYR A 49 0.69 -16.65 -3.63
C TYR A 49 -0.62 -17.25 -4.16
N LYS A 50 -0.58 -18.46 -4.72
CA LYS A 50 -1.75 -19.11 -5.34
C LYS A 50 -2.36 -18.28 -6.47
N LYS A 51 -1.49 -17.60 -7.25
CA LYS A 51 -1.91 -16.74 -8.37
C LYS A 51 -2.74 -17.51 -9.40
N GLN A 52 -2.32 -18.71 -9.81
CA GLN A 52 -3.04 -19.46 -10.84
C GLN A 52 -4.46 -19.83 -10.39
N GLU A 53 -4.60 -20.35 -9.18
CA GLU A 53 -5.91 -20.65 -8.58
C GLU A 53 -6.78 -19.39 -8.47
N TYR A 54 -6.19 -18.25 -8.13
CA TYR A 54 -6.89 -16.96 -8.19
C TYR A 54 -7.41 -16.62 -9.59
N LEU A 55 -6.55 -16.76 -10.61
CA LEU A 55 -6.91 -16.48 -12.00
C LEU A 55 -8.04 -17.38 -12.50
N ASP A 56 -7.99 -18.67 -12.17
CA ASP A 56 -8.93 -19.67 -12.67
C ASP A 56 -10.34 -19.48 -12.09
N PHE A 57 -10.44 -19.09 -10.81
CA PHE A 57 -11.71 -19.13 -10.08
C PHE A 57 -12.28 -17.77 -9.67
N TYR A 58 -11.44 -16.74 -9.51
CA TYR A 58 -11.88 -15.51 -8.82
C TYR A 58 -11.62 -14.22 -9.60
N ALA A 59 -10.67 -14.21 -10.54
CA ALA A 59 -10.28 -12.99 -11.26
C ALA A 59 -11.40 -12.39 -12.13
N LYS A 60 -12.45 -13.16 -12.46
CA LYS A 60 -13.63 -12.65 -13.16
C LYS A 60 -14.51 -11.79 -12.25
N ASP A 61 -14.62 -12.15 -10.98
CA ASP A 61 -15.49 -11.46 -10.01
C ASP A 61 -14.76 -10.33 -9.30
N ILE A 62 -13.47 -10.53 -8.99
CA ILE A 62 -12.56 -9.51 -8.47
C ILE A 62 -11.32 -9.47 -9.38
N PRO A 63 -11.31 -8.61 -10.41
CA PRO A 63 -10.14 -8.36 -11.25
C PRO A 63 -8.93 -7.92 -10.43
N ALA A 64 -7.72 -8.20 -10.93
CA ALA A 64 -6.49 -7.91 -10.20
C ALA A 64 -6.31 -6.41 -9.91
N GLU A 65 -6.80 -5.55 -10.82
CA GLU A 65 -6.80 -4.09 -10.65
C GLU A 65 -7.72 -3.59 -9.52
N ASP A 66 -8.70 -4.40 -9.11
CA ASP A 66 -9.60 -4.12 -7.98
C ASP A 66 -9.09 -4.72 -6.66
N ILE A 67 -7.86 -5.25 -6.66
CA ILE A 67 -7.16 -5.67 -5.44
C ILE A 67 -6.27 -4.52 -4.98
N ILE A 68 -6.58 -4.00 -3.80
CA ILE A 68 -5.76 -3.00 -3.11
C ILE A 68 -4.75 -3.74 -2.24
N VAL A 69 -3.48 -3.35 -2.32
CA VAL A 69 -2.45 -3.82 -1.41
C VAL A 69 -2.10 -2.71 -0.44
N HIS A 70 -2.02 -3.02 0.85
CA HIS A 70 -1.56 -2.09 1.86
C HIS A 70 -0.12 -2.43 2.26
N ALA A 71 0.76 -1.43 2.33
CA ALA A 71 2.11 -1.58 2.87
C ALA A 71 2.05 -1.79 4.39
N PRO A 72 2.88 -2.65 5.00
CA PRO A 72 2.84 -2.89 6.45
C PRO A 72 3.11 -1.60 7.23
N TYR A 73 2.34 -1.35 8.30
CA TYR A 73 2.36 -0.10 9.06
C TYR A 73 3.68 0.19 9.80
N ILE A 74 4.61 -0.76 9.80
CA ILE A 74 5.95 -0.61 10.39
C ILE A 74 6.95 0.09 9.45
N ILE A 75 6.59 0.29 8.18
CA ILE A 75 7.43 0.98 7.19
C ILE A 75 7.32 2.48 7.40
N ASN A 76 8.46 3.16 7.41
CA ASN A 76 8.51 4.61 7.60
C ASN A 76 9.50 5.23 6.61
N PRO A 77 9.06 5.52 5.36
CA PRO A 77 9.90 6.12 4.34
C PRO A 77 10.13 7.63 4.58
N ALA A 78 9.40 8.23 5.52
CA ALA A 78 9.56 9.62 5.95
C ALA A 78 10.66 9.80 7.01
N ASN A 79 11.13 8.73 7.66
CA ASN A 79 12.21 8.82 8.63
C ASN A 79 13.58 8.63 7.93
N PRO A 80 14.50 9.62 7.98
CA PRO A 80 15.81 9.55 7.34
C PRO A 80 16.65 8.32 7.68
N THR A 81 16.60 7.82 8.93
CA THR A 81 17.38 6.64 9.36
C THR A 81 16.78 5.32 8.87
N LYS A 82 15.48 5.31 8.56
CA LYS A 82 14.74 4.14 8.07
C LYS A 82 14.46 4.18 6.57
N ALA A 83 14.75 5.30 5.91
CA ALA A 83 14.40 5.55 4.51
C ALA A 83 14.97 4.47 3.58
N LYS A 84 16.26 4.11 3.72
CA LYS A 84 16.88 3.09 2.87
C LYS A 84 16.14 1.75 2.94
N PHE A 85 15.92 1.24 4.16
CA PHE A 85 15.21 -0.02 4.37
C PHE A 85 13.77 0.04 3.84
N SER A 86 13.08 1.16 4.09
CA SER A 86 11.71 1.38 3.63
C SER A 86 11.62 1.39 2.11
N CYS A 87 12.55 2.07 1.42
CA CYS A 87 12.65 2.08 -0.03
C CYS A 87 12.93 0.69 -0.60
N ASP A 88 13.93 0.00 -0.08
CA ASP A 88 14.30 -1.35 -0.53
C ASP A 88 13.10 -2.31 -0.38
N PHE A 89 12.40 -2.23 0.76
CA PHE A 89 11.20 -3.03 1.01
C PHE A 89 10.06 -2.68 0.04
N LEU A 90 9.71 -1.40 -0.11
CA LEU A 90 8.59 -0.96 -0.95
C LEU A 90 8.83 -1.25 -2.43
N ILE A 91 10.07 -1.18 -2.92
CA ILE A 91 10.42 -1.61 -4.27
C ILE A 91 10.12 -3.10 -4.46
N GLN A 92 10.50 -3.94 -3.50
CA GLN A 92 10.20 -5.37 -3.56
C GLN A 92 8.71 -5.66 -3.39
N GLU A 93 8.00 -4.88 -2.59
CA GLU A 93 6.55 -5.00 -2.43
C GLU A 93 5.82 -4.68 -3.75
N ILE A 94 6.22 -3.61 -4.44
CA ILE A 94 5.70 -3.26 -5.78
C ILE A 94 6.03 -4.36 -6.80
N ASN A 95 7.21 -4.99 -6.74
CA ASN A 95 7.53 -6.11 -7.62
C ASN A 95 6.61 -7.32 -7.38
N ARG A 96 6.26 -7.61 -6.11
CA ARG A 96 5.28 -8.66 -5.77
C ARG A 96 3.87 -8.30 -6.24
N MET A 97 3.49 -7.03 -6.16
CA MET A 97 2.22 -6.55 -6.70
C MET A 97 2.16 -6.70 -8.23
N ASN A 98 3.25 -6.35 -8.92
CA ASN A 98 3.39 -6.54 -10.36
C ASN A 98 3.26 -8.02 -10.74
N TYR A 99 3.80 -8.94 -9.92
CA TYR A 99 3.61 -10.37 -10.12
C TYR A 99 2.14 -10.79 -10.07
N ILE A 100 1.31 -10.23 -9.18
CA ILE A 100 -0.13 -10.53 -9.10
C ILE A 100 -1.02 -9.59 -9.93
N ASN A 101 -0.42 -8.64 -10.65
CA ASN A 101 -1.11 -7.63 -11.45
C ASN A 101 -2.01 -6.68 -10.62
N ALA A 102 -1.69 -6.48 -9.33
CA ALA A 102 -2.37 -5.50 -8.48
C ALA A 102 -1.90 -4.07 -8.77
N LYS A 103 -2.80 -3.09 -8.67
CA LYS A 103 -2.56 -1.73 -9.19
C LYS A 103 -2.29 -0.68 -8.11
N TYR A 104 -2.91 -0.79 -6.94
CA TYR A 104 -2.90 0.27 -5.92
C TYR A 104 -2.19 -0.18 -4.65
N LEU A 105 -1.16 0.58 -4.25
CA LEU A 105 -0.43 0.39 -2.99
C LEU A 105 -0.80 1.48 -2.00
N VAL A 106 -1.61 1.16 -0.99
CA VAL A 106 -1.87 2.07 0.13
C VAL A 106 -0.64 2.13 1.04
N LEU A 107 -0.24 3.35 1.39
CA LEU A 107 0.92 3.62 2.22
C LEU A 107 0.60 4.75 3.19
N HIS A 108 0.74 4.47 4.48
CA HIS A 108 0.88 5.51 5.48
C HIS A 108 2.12 6.36 5.13
N PRO A 109 2.00 7.70 5.01
CA PRO A 109 3.12 8.61 4.75
C PRO A 109 4.34 8.35 5.64
N GLY A 110 4.08 7.98 6.89
CA GLY A 110 5.08 7.70 7.91
C GLY A 110 4.97 8.69 9.06
N ALA A 111 6.07 8.81 9.80
CA ALA A 111 6.13 9.62 11.00
C ALA A 111 7.50 10.29 11.15
N TYR A 112 7.54 11.52 11.63
CA TYR A 112 8.78 12.28 11.80
C TYR A 112 9.64 11.77 12.96
N THR A 113 9.06 11.04 13.92
CA THR A 113 9.72 10.47 15.10
C THR A 113 10.49 11.50 15.94
N GLU A 114 11.76 11.73 15.63
CA GLU A 114 12.68 12.65 16.33
C GLU A 114 13.10 13.83 15.46
N PHE A 115 12.74 13.81 14.17
CA PHE A 115 13.03 14.83 13.18
C PHE A 115 11.95 15.92 13.15
N ALA A 116 12.17 16.99 12.40
CA ALA A 116 11.15 17.99 12.17
C ALA A 116 10.05 17.47 11.21
N PRO A 117 8.77 17.86 11.38
CA PRO A 117 7.70 17.45 10.46
C PRO A 117 7.99 17.77 8.99
N GLN A 118 8.57 18.95 8.71
CA GLN A 118 8.94 19.34 7.35
C GLN A 118 10.08 18.47 6.79
N GLU A 119 11.07 18.13 7.61
CA GLU A 119 12.15 17.24 7.20
C GLU A 119 11.62 15.85 6.83
N ALA A 120 10.64 15.34 7.57
CA ALA A 120 10.01 14.07 7.27
C ALA A 120 9.19 14.10 5.97
N LEU A 121 8.47 15.19 5.68
CA LEU A 121 7.78 15.38 4.39
C LEU A 121 8.77 15.42 3.23
N ASP A 122 9.87 16.16 3.37
CA ASP A 122 10.92 16.25 2.36
C ASP A 122 11.60 14.89 2.14
N GLN A 123 11.83 14.14 3.22
CA GLN A 123 12.37 12.79 3.15
C GLN A 123 11.40 11.84 2.47
N LEU A 124 10.10 11.94 2.74
CA LEU A 124 9.08 11.12 2.06
C LEU A 124 9.08 11.40 0.56
N VAL A 125 9.17 12.67 0.13
CA VAL A 125 9.29 13.03 -1.29
C VAL A 125 10.51 12.36 -1.93
N LYS A 126 11.67 12.41 -1.28
CA LYS A 126 12.91 11.75 -1.76
C LYS A 126 12.72 10.23 -1.88
N SER A 127 12.17 9.60 -0.84
CA SER A 127 11.93 8.16 -0.79
C SER A 127 10.98 7.70 -1.90
N LEU A 128 9.83 8.37 -2.06
CA LEU A 128 8.84 8.03 -3.09
C LEU A 128 9.37 8.30 -4.50
N THR A 129 10.08 9.41 -4.72
CA THR A 129 10.73 9.69 -6.02
C THR A 129 11.72 8.57 -6.39
N HIS A 130 12.51 8.10 -5.42
CA HIS A 130 13.43 6.99 -5.63
C HIS A 130 12.69 5.68 -5.96
N ILE A 131 11.66 5.32 -5.17
CA ILE A 131 10.86 4.11 -5.40
C ILE A 131 10.21 4.15 -6.78
N LEU A 132 9.62 5.27 -7.17
CA LEU A 132 9.03 5.47 -8.50
C LEU A 132 10.08 5.27 -9.60
N SER A 133 11.29 5.81 -9.46
CA SER A 133 12.35 5.63 -10.47
C SER A 133 12.84 4.17 -10.63
N LYS A 134 12.56 3.30 -9.65
CA LYS A 134 13.00 1.90 -9.62
C LYS A 134 11.88 0.90 -9.91
N THR A 135 10.66 1.38 -10.11
CA THR A 135 9.46 0.55 -10.27
C THR A 135 8.56 1.07 -11.38
N LYS A 136 7.55 0.30 -11.75
CA LYS A 136 6.55 0.61 -12.77
C LYS A 136 5.18 0.08 -12.37
N ASP A 137 4.16 0.48 -13.14
CA ASP A 137 2.77 -0.04 -13.16
C ASP A 137 1.92 0.25 -11.91
N VAL A 138 2.47 0.12 -10.70
CA VAL A 138 1.75 0.38 -9.44
C VAL A 138 1.64 1.86 -9.13
N VAL A 139 0.44 2.28 -8.69
CA VAL A 139 0.12 3.61 -8.16
C VAL A 139 0.22 3.56 -6.64
N ILE A 140 1.05 4.43 -6.05
CA ILE A 140 1.15 4.58 -4.60
C ILE A 140 0.07 5.55 -4.13
N CYS A 141 -0.82 5.07 -3.27
CA CYS A 141 -1.90 5.83 -2.66
C CYS A 141 -1.46 6.29 -1.27
N ILE A 142 -1.16 7.57 -1.14
CA ILE A 142 -0.77 8.19 0.13
C ILE A 142 -2.01 8.29 1.00
N GLU A 143 -2.00 7.64 2.16
CA GLU A 143 -3.14 7.62 3.07
C GLU A 143 -3.20 8.85 3.97
N THR A 144 -4.40 9.39 4.19
CA THR A 144 -4.64 10.41 5.22
C THR A 144 -4.49 9.81 6.61
N MET A 145 -3.80 10.50 7.52
CA MET A 145 -3.47 9.99 8.85
C MET A 145 -4.22 10.72 9.97
N ALA A 146 -4.56 10.02 11.04
CA ALA A 146 -5.23 10.59 12.21
C ALA A 146 -4.35 11.57 13.02
N GLY A 147 -3.03 11.51 12.84
CA GLY A 147 -2.08 12.37 13.53
C GLY A 147 -1.67 11.87 14.91
N LYS A 148 -1.71 10.54 15.11
CA LYS A 148 -1.25 9.93 16.35
C LYS A 148 0.27 10.09 16.49
N GLY A 149 0.69 10.63 17.63
CA GLY A 149 2.10 10.72 17.99
C GLY A 149 2.86 11.66 17.07
N THR A 150 3.57 11.10 16.08
CA THR A 150 4.46 11.86 15.20
C THR A 150 4.16 11.63 13.71
N GLU A 151 2.94 11.19 13.40
CA GLU A 151 2.47 10.99 12.02
C GLU A 151 2.52 12.28 11.19
N ILE A 152 2.74 12.12 9.89
CA ILE A 152 2.59 13.16 8.87
C ILE A 152 1.50 12.73 7.86
N GLY A 153 1.04 13.65 7.01
CA GLY A 153 -0.15 13.47 6.17
C GLY A 153 -1.46 13.63 6.96
N ILE A 154 -1.43 14.47 7.99
CA ILE A 154 -2.52 14.66 8.96
C ILE A 154 -3.51 15.76 8.55
N ASN A 155 -3.17 16.51 7.51
CA ASN A 155 -4.00 17.59 6.98
C ASN A 155 -3.78 17.73 5.47
N PHE A 156 -4.69 18.44 4.81
CA PHE A 156 -4.66 18.57 3.36
C PHE A 156 -3.51 19.43 2.85
N GLU A 157 -2.93 20.31 3.67
CA GLU A 157 -1.73 21.07 3.33
C GLU A 157 -0.53 20.14 3.14
N GLN A 158 -0.33 19.18 4.05
CA GLN A 158 0.73 18.18 3.94
C GLN A 158 0.50 17.24 2.74
N ILE A 159 -0.75 16.79 2.53
CA ILE A 159 -1.09 15.96 1.36
C ILE A 159 -0.85 16.73 0.06
N SER A 160 -1.29 18.00 -0.02
CA SER A 160 -1.06 18.85 -1.18
C SER A 160 0.42 19.09 -1.42
N TYR A 161 1.22 19.30 -0.36
CA TYR A 161 2.67 19.40 -0.46
C TYR A 161 3.27 18.17 -1.15
N LEU A 162 2.92 16.97 -0.69
CA LEU A 162 3.45 15.72 -1.24
C LEU A 162 3.08 15.53 -2.72
N ILE A 163 1.81 15.75 -3.07
CA ILE A 163 1.32 15.58 -4.44
C ILE A 163 2.00 16.56 -5.39
N ASN A 164 2.08 17.84 -5.00
CA ASN A 164 2.70 18.89 -5.82
C ASN A 164 4.20 18.65 -6.02
N LYS A 165 4.90 18.12 -5.01
CA LYS A 165 6.33 17.82 -5.10
C LYS A 165 6.62 16.55 -5.92
N LEU A 166 5.79 15.52 -5.80
CA LEU A 166 5.99 14.26 -6.51
C LEU A 166 5.57 14.35 -7.98
N ASN A 167 4.48 15.06 -8.28
CA ASN A 167 4.00 15.34 -9.63
C ASN A 167 4.09 14.14 -10.59
N SER A 168 3.51 13.01 -10.19
CA SER A 168 3.53 11.76 -10.95
C SER A 168 2.12 11.17 -11.05
N ASP A 169 1.80 10.61 -12.20
CA ASP A 169 0.59 9.81 -12.49
C ASP A 169 0.48 8.53 -11.65
N ARG A 170 1.58 8.11 -11.02
CA ARG A 170 1.64 6.96 -10.10
C ARG A 170 1.56 7.36 -8.62
N ILE A 171 1.09 8.58 -8.34
CA ILE A 171 0.73 9.02 -6.99
C ILE A 171 -0.77 9.32 -6.95
N ALA A 172 -1.45 8.75 -5.95
CA ALA A 172 -2.84 9.00 -5.64
C ALA A 172 -3.02 9.19 -4.12
N ILE A 173 -4.27 9.40 -3.68
CA ILE A 173 -4.63 9.54 -2.26
C ILE A 173 -5.51 8.35 -1.86
N CYS A 174 -5.24 7.75 -0.70
CA CYS A 174 -6.20 6.93 0.01
C CYS A 174 -6.84 7.80 1.10
N LEU A 175 -8.16 8.00 1.03
CA LEU A 175 -8.88 8.80 2.01
C LEU A 175 -9.52 7.84 3.02
N ASP A 176 -8.95 7.78 4.21
CA ASP A 176 -9.53 7.05 5.34
C ASP A 176 -10.47 8.00 6.10
N THR A 177 -11.75 7.67 6.13
CA THR A 177 -12.76 8.52 6.77
C THR A 177 -12.58 8.60 8.28
N CYS A 178 -12.13 7.53 8.95
CA CYS A 178 -11.88 7.55 10.40
C CYS A 178 -10.71 8.47 10.73
N HIS A 179 -9.67 8.49 9.91
CA HIS A 179 -8.50 9.35 10.13
C HIS A 179 -8.79 10.83 9.94
N LEU A 180 -9.83 11.19 9.18
CA LEU A 180 -10.20 12.59 8.95
C LEU A 180 -11.06 13.22 10.06
N TRP A 181 -11.74 12.41 10.88
CA TRP A 181 -12.73 12.87 11.87
C TRP A 181 -12.21 12.72 13.30
#